data_AF-A0A397D775-F1
#
_entry.id   AF-A0A397D775-F1
#
_cell.length_a   1.000
_cell.length_b   1.000
_cell.length_c   1.000
_cell.angle_alpha   90.00
_cell.angle_beta   90.00
_cell.angle_gamma   90.00
#
_symmetry.space_group_name_H-M   'P 1'
#
loop_
_entity.id
_entity.type
_entity.pdbx_description
1 polymer ?
#
loop_
_entity_poly.entity_id
_entity_poly.type
_entity_poly.pdbx_seq_one_letter_code
_entity_poly.pdbx_strand_id
1 'polypeptide(L)'
;LIRCIEAIVHVCGSAMGPCIVQVVTPLPAIWEAAGSVDANLLRGKILSLLTRIMEIDWHDVVDVYTQPLHDVFGNVVLALSRDTEHVQSGLTLLENYAIIGAAAFWSAYAMDVSRLLHSIVGQVKPEISHMVTSVTRVLSALWSVAQEQPRQEKELVVVSFVSTLAAASLRAPSVFLAAVPSAHTPSFLDTMLHLFFSISFSAVGPARRRMWAASLCSFLSVSPAVLDRMGLLLEAIVQVLGDDTSPLDVHDADDADDVSVRRRSLLLVRKTKLVPPTLSYIKQYLCAQLNKCSQMYGPEAFNQSMALVEASIVDTIQAL
;
A
#
# COMPACT_ATOMS: atom_id res chain seq x y z
N LEU A 1 -19.11 -27.65 -8.27
CA LEU A 1 -18.88 -26.93 -9.54
C LEU A 1 -17.78 -25.86 -9.43
N ILE A 2 -17.94 -24.80 -8.63
CA ILE A 2 -16.93 -23.73 -8.50
C ILE A 2 -15.53 -24.25 -8.13
N ARG A 3 -15.42 -25.21 -7.21
CA ARG A 3 -14.12 -25.85 -6.88
C ARG A 3 -13.46 -26.57 -8.06
N CYS A 4 -14.26 -27.14 -8.97
CA CYS A 4 -13.74 -27.80 -10.17
C CYS A 4 -13.22 -26.75 -11.16
N ILE A 5 -13.93 -25.63 -11.30
CA ILE A 5 -13.50 -24.50 -12.13
C ILE A 5 -12.20 -23.91 -11.57
N GLU A 6 -12.12 -23.72 -10.25
CA GLU A 6 -10.91 -23.26 -9.56
C GLU A 6 -9.71 -24.18 -9.81
N ALA A 7 -9.91 -25.50 -9.74
CA ALA A 7 -8.87 -26.48 -10.05
C ALA A 7 -8.44 -26.41 -11.54
N ILE A 8 -9.38 -26.24 -12.47
CA ILE A 8 -9.09 -26.08 -13.90
C ILE A 8 -8.27 -24.81 -14.13
N VAL A 9 -8.69 -23.69 -13.53
CA VAL A 9 -7.96 -22.40 -13.60
C VAL A 9 -6.55 -22.56 -13.04
N HIS A 10 -6.38 -23.28 -11.93
CA HIS A 10 -5.08 -23.54 -11.33
C HIS A 10 -4.15 -24.36 -12.27
N VAL A 11 -4.68 -25.41 -12.90
CA VAL A 11 -3.89 -26.30 -13.77
C VAL A 11 -3.58 -25.65 -15.11
N CYS A 12 -4.54 -24.95 -15.70
CA CYS A 12 -4.40 -24.37 -17.04
C CYS A 12 -3.65 -23.03 -17.03
N GLY A 13 -3.67 -22.26 -15.93
CA GLY A 13 -2.91 -21.02 -15.80
C GLY A 13 -3.15 -20.06 -16.96
N SER A 14 -2.07 -19.57 -17.58
CA SER A 14 -2.13 -18.60 -18.69
C SER A 14 -2.86 -19.12 -19.94
N ALA A 15 -2.96 -20.44 -20.12
CA ALA A 15 -3.72 -21.03 -21.22
C ALA A 15 -5.23 -20.78 -21.10
N MET A 16 -5.72 -20.32 -19.94
CA MET A 16 -7.12 -19.94 -19.74
C MET A 16 -7.51 -18.63 -20.43
N GLY A 17 -6.57 -17.87 -20.98
CA GLY A 17 -6.79 -16.50 -21.48
C GLY A 17 -8.00 -16.36 -22.41
N PRO A 18 -8.12 -17.18 -23.46
CA PRO A 18 -9.25 -17.14 -24.39
C PRO A 18 -10.61 -17.45 -23.75
N CYS A 19 -10.62 -18.20 -22.64
CA CYS A 19 -11.83 -18.70 -22.00
C CYS A 19 -12.17 -17.96 -20.70
N ILE A 20 -11.33 -17.01 -20.26
CA ILE A 20 -11.49 -16.39 -18.94
C ILE A 20 -12.81 -15.61 -18.82
N VAL A 21 -13.24 -14.98 -19.90
CA VAL A 21 -14.54 -14.29 -19.99
C VAL A 21 -15.68 -15.27 -19.73
N GLN A 22 -15.62 -16.48 -20.28
CA GLN A 22 -16.67 -17.51 -20.09
C GLN A 22 -16.74 -17.99 -18.63
N VAL A 23 -15.62 -17.96 -17.91
CA VAL A 23 -15.54 -18.32 -16.48
C VAL A 23 -16.10 -17.19 -15.61
N VAL A 24 -15.80 -15.93 -15.94
CA VAL A 24 -16.12 -14.77 -15.10
C VAL A 24 -17.55 -14.26 -15.33
N THR A 25 -18.05 -14.29 -16.57
CA THR A 25 -19.39 -13.80 -16.95
C THR A 25 -20.55 -14.37 -16.11
N PRO A 26 -20.60 -15.68 -15.76
CA PRO A 26 -21.71 -16.20 -14.96
C PRO A 26 -21.60 -15.88 -13.46
N LEU A 27 -20.45 -15.38 -12.97
CA LEU A 27 -20.21 -15.20 -11.54
C LEU A 27 -21.19 -14.26 -10.84
N PRO A 28 -21.61 -13.10 -11.40
CA PRO A 28 -22.62 -12.25 -10.78
C PRO A 28 -23.96 -12.96 -10.54
N ALA A 29 -24.44 -13.70 -11.54
CA ALA A 29 -25.70 -14.44 -11.42
C ALA A 29 -25.59 -15.56 -10.39
N ILE A 30 -24.46 -16.27 -10.35
CA ILE A 30 -24.19 -17.31 -9.33
C ILE A 30 -24.09 -16.68 -7.92
N TRP A 31 -23.53 -15.47 -7.81
CA TRP A 31 -23.41 -14.73 -6.56
C TRP A 31 -24.77 -14.34 -5.97
N GLU A 32 -25.71 -13.93 -6.82
CA GLU A 32 -27.08 -13.55 -6.44
C GLU A 32 -28.00 -14.76 -6.20
N ALA A 33 -27.80 -15.86 -6.94
CA ALA A 33 -28.62 -17.07 -6.83
C ALA A 33 -28.44 -17.86 -5.51
N ALA A 34 -27.49 -17.44 -4.68
CA ALA A 34 -27.17 -18.13 -3.44
C ALA A 34 -28.20 -17.78 -2.34
N GLY A 35 -29.01 -18.76 -1.91
CA GLY A 35 -29.93 -18.62 -0.77
C GLY A 35 -29.20 -18.37 0.56
N SER A 36 -29.90 -17.85 1.57
CA SER A 36 -29.29 -17.23 2.76
C SER A 36 -28.30 -18.09 3.56
N VAL A 37 -28.43 -19.43 3.55
CA VAL A 37 -27.60 -20.35 4.36
C VAL A 37 -26.32 -20.78 3.63
N ASP A 38 -26.38 -21.03 2.32
CA ASP A 38 -25.22 -21.44 1.50
C ASP A 38 -24.51 -20.25 0.82
N ALA A 39 -25.10 -19.05 0.91
CA ALA A 39 -24.61 -17.88 0.21
C ALA A 39 -23.21 -17.47 0.63
N ASN A 40 -22.89 -17.51 1.91
CA ASN A 40 -21.57 -17.09 2.39
C ASN A 40 -20.47 -18.05 1.95
N LEU A 41 -20.73 -19.37 1.98
CA LEU A 41 -19.78 -20.36 1.49
C LEU A 41 -19.54 -20.21 -0.02
N LEU A 42 -20.61 -19.98 -0.80
CA LEU A 42 -20.49 -19.78 -2.23
C LEU A 42 -19.73 -18.49 -2.56
N ARG A 43 -20.03 -17.38 -1.88
CA ARG A 43 -19.32 -16.09 -2.02
C ARG A 43 -17.83 -16.25 -1.71
N GLY A 44 -17.48 -16.91 -0.62
CA GLY A 44 -16.08 -17.23 -0.28
C GLY A 44 -15.38 -18.02 -1.38
N LYS A 45 -16.08 -18.97 -2.02
CA LYS A 45 -15.52 -19.74 -3.15
C LYS A 45 -15.39 -18.92 -4.43
N ILE A 46 -16.30 -17.99 -4.69
CA ILE A 46 -16.15 -17.08 -5.83
C ILE A 46 -14.99 -16.11 -5.60
N LEU A 47 -14.83 -15.58 -4.38
CA LEU A 47 -13.69 -14.75 -4.00
C LEU A 47 -12.36 -15.49 -4.22
N SER A 48 -12.27 -16.75 -3.76
CA SER A 48 -11.08 -17.60 -3.97
C SER A 48 -10.76 -17.78 -5.46
N LEU A 49 -11.78 -18.11 -6.26
CA LEU A 49 -11.65 -18.26 -7.71
C LEU A 49 -11.15 -16.97 -8.38
N LEU A 50 -11.73 -15.82 -8.03
CA LEU A 50 -11.35 -14.52 -8.58
C LEU A 50 -9.90 -14.17 -8.22
N THR A 51 -9.50 -14.37 -6.96
CA THR A 51 -8.11 -14.16 -6.53
C THR A 51 -7.17 -15.00 -7.38
N ARG A 52 -7.50 -16.28 -7.59
CA ARG A 52 -6.68 -17.19 -8.39
C ARG A 52 -6.57 -16.75 -9.85
N ILE A 53 -7.67 -16.29 -10.46
CA ILE A 53 -7.67 -15.76 -11.82
C ILE A 53 -6.72 -14.57 -11.96
N MET A 54 -6.72 -13.67 -10.96
CA MET A 54 -5.87 -12.48 -10.98
C MET A 54 -4.39 -12.79 -10.75
N GLU A 55 -4.08 -13.86 -10.02
CA GLU A 55 -2.71 -14.35 -9.77
C GLU A 55 -2.06 -15.09 -10.94
N ILE A 56 -2.82 -15.43 -11.98
CA ILE A 56 -2.27 -16.09 -13.18
C ILE A 56 -1.23 -15.18 -13.85
N ASP A 57 -0.17 -15.82 -14.32
CA ASP A 57 0.90 -15.17 -15.05
C ASP A 57 0.57 -15.00 -16.53
N TRP A 58 -0.08 -13.89 -16.88
CA TRP A 58 -0.55 -13.61 -18.23
C TRP A 58 0.55 -13.09 -19.16
N HIS A 59 1.53 -13.94 -19.51
CA HIS A 59 2.65 -13.53 -20.38
C HIS A 59 2.24 -13.06 -21.79
N ASP A 60 1.13 -13.56 -22.34
CA ASP A 60 0.75 -13.36 -23.75
C ASP A 60 -0.64 -12.72 -23.97
N VAL A 61 -1.34 -12.30 -22.91
CA VAL A 61 -2.70 -11.75 -23.01
C VAL A 61 -2.66 -10.24 -22.77
N VAL A 62 -2.92 -9.46 -23.82
CA VAL A 62 -2.88 -7.98 -23.79
C VAL A 62 -3.95 -7.37 -22.87
N ASP A 63 -5.11 -8.04 -22.73
CA ASP A 63 -6.25 -7.53 -21.97
C ASP A 63 -6.69 -8.52 -20.87
N VAL A 64 -5.86 -8.64 -19.83
CA VAL A 64 -6.19 -9.40 -18.61
C VAL A 64 -7.39 -8.80 -17.88
N TYR A 65 -7.53 -7.47 -17.96
CA TYR A 65 -8.58 -6.72 -17.30
C TYR A 65 -9.80 -6.55 -18.22
N THR A 66 -10.65 -7.57 -18.24
CA THR A 66 -11.86 -7.56 -19.08
C THR A 66 -13.03 -6.86 -18.40
N GLN A 67 -14.00 -6.37 -19.18
CA GLN A 67 -15.22 -5.76 -18.64
C GLN A 67 -15.99 -6.70 -17.68
N PRO A 68 -16.17 -8.00 -17.98
CA PRO A 68 -16.82 -8.92 -17.03
C PRO A 68 -16.07 -9.04 -15.70
N LEU A 69 -14.73 -9.03 -15.73
CA LEU A 69 -13.92 -9.01 -14.52
C LEU A 69 -14.13 -7.70 -13.76
N HIS A 70 -14.11 -6.56 -14.45
CA HIS A 70 -14.41 -5.25 -13.89
C HIS A 70 -15.79 -5.22 -13.19
N ASP A 71 -16.84 -5.72 -13.82
CA ASP A 71 -18.22 -5.65 -13.31
C ASP A 71 -18.43 -6.53 -12.07
N VAL A 72 -17.77 -7.69 -11.99
CA VAL A 72 -17.86 -8.59 -10.83
C VAL A 72 -17.35 -7.93 -9.54
N PHE A 73 -16.45 -6.96 -9.64
CA PHE A 73 -15.93 -6.26 -8.46
C PHE A 73 -17.01 -5.53 -7.66
N GLY A 74 -18.08 -5.04 -8.30
CA GLY A 74 -19.21 -4.43 -7.58
C GLY A 74 -19.82 -5.37 -6.53
N ASN A 75 -19.90 -6.67 -6.83
CA ASN A 75 -20.41 -7.67 -5.90
C ASN A 75 -19.47 -7.94 -4.73
N VAL A 76 -18.15 -7.81 -4.96
CA VAL A 76 -17.14 -7.90 -3.91
C VAL A 76 -17.34 -6.77 -2.90
N VAL A 77 -17.53 -5.54 -3.39
CA VAL A 77 -17.78 -4.37 -2.51
C VAL A 77 -19.07 -4.54 -1.72
N LEU A 78 -20.16 -4.95 -2.37
CA LEU A 78 -21.45 -5.17 -1.70
C LEU A 78 -21.37 -6.28 -0.65
N ALA A 79 -20.66 -7.38 -0.93
CA ALA A 79 -20.51 -8.46 0.02
C ALA A 79 -19.70 -8.03 1.26
N LEU A 80 -18.57 -7.35 1.03
CA LEU A 80 -17.72 -6.84 2.10
C LEU A 80 -18.38 -5.73 2.94
N SER A 81 -19.33 -5.00 2.35
CA SER A 81 -20.10 -3.98 3.07
C SER A 81 -21.17 -4.57 3.99
N ARG A 82 -21.59 -5.82 3.75
CA ARG A 82 -22.65 -6.50 4.52
C ARG A 82 -22.09 -7.41 5.61
N ASP A 83 -20.94 -8.03 5.36
CA ASP A 83 -20.34 -9.00 6.26
C ASP A 83 -18.81 -8.98 6.13
N THR A 84 -18.13 -9.04 7.28
CA THR A 84 -16.68 -9.10 7.38
C THR A 84 -16.10 -10.52 7.36
N GLU A 85 -16.92 -11.57 7.25
CA GLU A 85 -16.46 -12.97 7.25
C GLU A 85 -15.32 -13.23 6.24
N HIS A 86 -15.42 -12.66 5.03
CA HIS A 86 -14.46 -12.84 3.94
C HIS A 86 -13.57 -11.61 3.70
N VAL A 87 -13.43 -10.75 4.71
CA VAL A 87 -12.79 -9.44 4.56
C VAL A 87 -11.33 -9.55 4.10
N GLN A 88 -10.59 -10.54 4.59
CA GLN A 88 -9.20 -10.76 4.17
C GLN A 88 -9.14 -11.07 2.67
N SER A 89 -9.86 -12.09 2.21
CA SER A 89 -9.89 -12.47 0.79
C SER A 89 -10.39 -11.33 -0.11
N GLY A 90 -11.39 -10.58 0.35
CA GLY A 90 -11.91 -9.45 -0.40
C GLY A 90 -10.95 -8.26 -0.52
N LEU A 91 -10.15 -7.98 0.51
CA LEU A 91 -9.13 -6.94 0.47
C LEU A 91 -7.93 -7.32 -0.41
N THR A 92 -7.48 -8.58 -0.36
CA THR A 92 -6.47 -9.08 -1.32
C THR A 92 -6.96 -8.92 -2.75
N LEU A 93 -8.24 -9.27 -2.98
CA LEU A 93 -8.84 -9.18 -4.30
C LEU A 93 -8.90 -7.72 -4.76
N LEU A 94 -9.34 -6.82 -3.90
CA LEU A 94 -9.35 -5.37 -4.15
C LEU A 94 -7.97 -4.84 -4.54
N GLU A 95 -6.91 -5.23 -3.81
CA GLU A 95 -5.53 -4.87 -4.15
C GLU A 95 -5.19 -5.32 -5.58
N ASN A 96 -5.52 -6.56 -5.93
CA ASN A 96 -5.27 -7.12 -7.26
C ASN A 96 -6.05 -6.35 -8.35
N TYR A 97 -7.32 -6.00 -8.10
CA TYR A 97 -8.14 -5.17 -9.00
C TYR A 97 -7.56 -3.78 -9.21
N ALA A 98 -7.10 -3.13 -8.12
CA ALA A 98 -6.47 -1.82 -8.18
C ALA A 98 -5.15 -1.84 -8.98
N ILE A 99 -4.35 -2.89 -8.80
CA ILE A 99 -3.07 -3.06 -9.51
C ILE A 99 -3.28 -3.36 -10.99
N ILE A 100 -4.24 -4.23 -11.34
CA ILE A 100 -4.44 -4.69 -12.72
C ILE A 100 -5.25 -3.68 -13.52
N GLY A 101 -6.40 -3.23 -12.99
CA GLY A 101 -7.34 -2.34 -13.68
C GLY A 101 -6.94 -0.87 -13.70
N ALA A 102 -6.00 -0.47 -12.83
CA ALA A 102 -5.42 0.87 -12.80
C ALA A 102 -6.47 2.00 -12.95
N ALA A 103 -6.31 2.89 -13.94
CA ALA A 103 -7.17 4.06 -14.11
C ALA A 103 -8.66 3.71 -14.29
N ALA A 104 -8.98 2.65 -15.05
CA ALA A 104 -10.36 2.23 -15.30
C ALA A 104 -11.04 1.70 -14.02
N PHE A 105 -10.29 0.99 -13.19
CA PHE A 105 -10.79 0.56 -11.88
C PHE A 105 -11.07 1.76 -10.96
N TRP A 106 -10.12 2.70 -10.88
CA TRP A 106 -10.23 3.85 -9.97
C TRP A 106 -11.26 4.89 -10.41
N SER A 107 -11.56 5.00 -11.70
CA SER A 107 -12.64 5.89 -12.16
C SER A 107 -14.01 5.35 -11.75
N ALA A 108 -14.20 4.03 -11.78
CA ALA A 108 -15.48 3.40 -11.49
C ALA A 108 -15.73 3.20 -9.98
N TYR A 109 -14.82 2.57 -9.26
CA TYR A 109 -15.14 1.98 -7.95
C TYR A 109 -14.66 2.74 -6.74
N ALA A 110 -13.97 3.83 -6.97
CA ALA A 110 -13.11 4.33 -5.92
C ALA A 110 -13.81 5.12 -4.82
N MET A 111 -15.01 5.63 -5.08
CA MET A 111 -15.89 6.12 -4.01
C MET A 111 -16.42 4.96 -3.17
N ASP A 112 -16.82 3.86 -3.79
CA ASP A 112 -17.38 2.70 -3.07
C ASP A 112 -16.31 1.98 -2.27
N VAL A 113 -15.10 1.84 -2.82
CA VAL A 113 -13.90 1.38 -2.12
C VAL A 113 -13.57 2.26 -0.92
N SER A 114 -13.66 3.59 -1.07
CA SER A 114 -13.41 4.52 0.04
C SER A 114 -14.44 4.34 1.17
N ARG A 115 -15.74 4.26 0.84
CA ARG A 115 -16.80 4.03 1.83
C ARG A 115 -16.66 2.67 2.51
N LEU A 116 -16.39 1.62 1.74
CA LEU A 116 -16.16 0.27 2.25
C LEU A 116 -15.03 0.27 3.27
N LEU A 117 -13.89 0.86 2.92
CA LEU A 117 -12.73 0.83 3.79
C LEU A 117 -12.95 1.68 5.04
N HIS A 118 -13.66 2.80 4.94
CA HIS A 118 -14.12 3.54 6.11
C HIS A 118 -15.06 2.73 7.03
N SER A 119 -15.89 1.83 6.49
CA SER A 119 -16.76 0.97 7.30
C SER A 119 -16.02 -0.17 8.00
N ILE A 120 -14.91 -0.62 7.42
CA ILE A 120 -14.11 -1.76 7.90
C ILE A 120 -13.08 -1.29 8.94
N VAL A 121 -12.49 -0.10 8.75
CA VAL A 121 -11.53 0.47 9.70
C VAL A 121 -12.19 0.68 11.06
N GLY A 122 -11.56 0.21 12.13
CA GLY A 122 -12.13 0.19 13.49
C GLY A 122 -12.91 -1.08 13.85
N GLN A 123 -13.32 -1.89 12.87
CA GLN A 123 -14.15 -3.08 13.11
C GLN A 123 -13.43 -4.41 12.91
N VAL A 124 -12.25 -4.40 12.25
CA VAL A 124 -11.52 -5.62 11.91
C VAL A 124 -10.36 -5.94 12.84
N LYS A 125 -10.09 -7.24 12.96
CA LYS A 125 -8.89 -7.76 13.63
C LYS A 125 -7.61 -7.17 13.02
N PRO A 126 -6.55 -7.02 13.82
CA PRO A 126 -5.37 -6.29 13.40
C PRO A 126 -4.72 -6.85 12.14
N GLU A 127 -4.72 -8.17 11.97
CA GLU A 127 -4.16 -8.88 10.82
C GLU A 127 -4.80 -8.46 9.49
N ILE A 128 -6.08 -8.09 9.52
CA ILE A 128 -6.89 -7.71 8.36
C ILE A 128 -6.79 -6.22 8.10
N SER A 129 -6.70 -5.43 9.17
CA SER A 129 -6.52 -3.98 9.05
C SER A 129 -5.28 -3.64 8.23
N HIS A 130 -4.23 -4.46 8.33
CA HIS A 130 -3.02 -4.32 7.51
C HIS A 130 -3.23 -4.38 6.00
N MET A 131 -4.28 -5.05 5.52
CA MET A 131 -4.58 -5.22 4.11
C MET A 131 -5.50 -4.12 3.57
N VAL A 132 -6.31 -3.50 4.44
CA VAL A 132 -7.13 -2.33 4.12
C VAL A 132 -6.27 -1.16 3.66
N THR A 133 -5.05 -1.10 4.18
CA THR A 133 -4.20 0.09 4.07
C THR A 133 -3.65 0.28 2.67
N SER A 134 -3.40 -0.81 1.92
CA SER A 134 -2.66 -0.89 0.63
C SER A 134 -3.26 -0.10 -0.54
N VAL A 135 -4.44 0.50 -0.35
CA VAL A 135 -5.34 0.97 -1.40
C VAL A 135 -5.31 2.50 -1.46
N THR A 136 -4.97 3.05 -2.63
CA THR A 136 -4.51 4.44 -2.80
C THR A 136 -5.59 5.53 -2.65
N ARG A 137 -6.88 5.18 -2.49
CA ARG A 137 -7.96 6.12 -2.13
C ARG A 137 -8.49 5.98 -0.70
N VAL A 138 -7.83 5.13 0.08
CA VAL A 138 -8.00 5.07 1.54
C VAL A 138 -7.24 6.20 2.20
N LEU A 139 -6.34 6.89 1.50
CA LEU A 139 -5.49 7.94 2.07
C LEU A 139 -6.25 8.98 2.90
N SER A 140 -7.42 9.46 2.47
CA SER A 140 -8.20 10.43 3.25
C SER A 140 -8.97 9.80 4.43
N ALA A 141 -9.38 8.54 4.32
CA ALA A 141 -10.08 7.80 5.39
C ALA A 141 -9.09 7.26 6.44
N LEU A 142 -7.96 6.68 6.00
CA LEU A 142 -6.78 6.40 6.81
C LEU A 142 -6.30 7.64 7.53
N TRP A 143 -6.37 8.79 6.87
CA TRP A 143 -5.98 10.06 7.47
C TRP A 143 -6.90 10.48 8.61
N SER A 144 -8.23 10.47 8.40
CA SER A 144 -9.20 10.73 9.46
C SER A 144 -9.01 9.79 10.65
N VAL A 145 -8.78 8.49 10.40
CA VAL A 145 -8.52 7.49 11.44
C VAL A 145 -7.18 7.73 12.15
N ALA A 146 -6.12 8.06 11.41
CA ALA A 146 -4.80 8.35 11.96
C ALA A 146 -4.76 9.66 12.77
N GLN A 147 -5.62 10.64 12.44
CA GLN A 147 -5.76 11.86 13.23
C GLN A 147 -6.64 11.67 14.47
N GLU A 148 -7.79 11.01 14.32
CA GLU A 148 -8.82 10.99 15.37
C GLU A 148 -8.60 9.88 16.40
N GLN A 149 -8.08 8.69 16.01
CA GLN A 149 -8.03 7.52 16.89
C GLN A 149 -6.82 6.57 16.72
N PRO A 150 -5.57 7.02 16.53
CA PRO A 150 -4.43 6.11 16.44
C PRO A 150 -4.19 5.31 17.74
N ARG A 151 -4.73 5.78 18.88
CA ARG A 151 -4.55 5.15 20.21
C ARG A 151 -5.56 4.06 20.55
N GLN A 152 -6.65 3.92 19.79
CA GLN A 152 -7.65 2.87 20.03
C GLN A 152 -7.34 1.60 19.24
N GLU A 153 -6.55 1.73 18.18
CA GLU A 153 -6.12 0.63 17.33
C GLU A 153 -4.91 -0.10 17.92
N LYS A 154 -4.81 -1.39 17.60
CA LYS A 154 -3.62 -2.18 17.98
C LYS A 154 -2.40 -1.67 17.21
N GLU A 155 -1.24 -1.65 17.84
CA GLU A 155 0.01 -1.09 17.29
C GLU A 155 0.33 -1.60 15.87
N LEU A 156 0.16 -2.89 15.63
CA LEU A 156 0.33 -3.52 14.32
C LEU A 156 -0.55 -2.87 13.23
N VAL A 157 -1.82 -2.59 13.52
CA VAL A 157 -2.74 -1.90 12.60
C VAL A 157 -2.20 -0.54 12.18
N VAL A 158 -1.75 0.24 13.17
CA VAL A 158 -1.15 1.55 12.97
C VAL A 158 0.09 1.43 12.08
N VAL A 159 0.94 0.41 12.31
CA VAL A 159 2.12 0.14 11.47
C VAL A 159 1.73 -0.05 10.00
N SER A 160 0.66 -0.77 9.67
CA SER A 160 0.28 -0.89 8.26
C SER A 160 -0.32 0.38 7.68
N PHE A 161 -1.12 1.12 8.45
CA PHE A 161 -1.71 2.37 7.99
C PHE A 161 -0.59 3.30 7.53
N VAL A 162 0.38 3.52 8.42
CA VAL A 162 1.56 4.35 8.15
C VAL A 162 2.38 3.78 7.00
N SER A 163 2.59 2.47 6.95
CA SER A 163 3.37 1.84 5.87
C SER A 163 2.75 2.06 4.49
N THR A 164 1.42 2.06 4.38
CA THR A 164 0.82 2.35 3.08
C THR A 164 0.79 3.82 2.77
N LEU A 165 0.51 4.69 3.75
CA LEU A 165 0.61 6.13 3.55
C LEU A 165 2.01 6.48 3.03
N ALA A 166 3.05 5.90 3.63
CA ALA A 166 4.44 6.03 3.23
C ALA A 166 4.71 5.51 1.81
N ALA A 167 4.21 4.32 1.46
CA ALA A 167 4.37 3.76 0.11
C ALA A 167 3.69 4.61 -0.97
N ALA A 168 2.50 5.14 -0.66
CA ALA A 168 1.73 5.97 -1.57
C ALA A 168 2.38 7.33 -1.79
N SER A 169 2.87 7.98 -0.73
CA SER A 169 3.56 9.27 -0.84
C SER A 169 4.88 9.12 -1.60
N LEU A 170 5.62 8.03 -1.43
CA LEU A 170 6.88 7.80 -2.15
C LEU A 170 6.66 7.61 -3.66
N ARG A 171 5.59 6.92 -4.05
CA ARG A 171 5.30 6.59 -5.46
C ARG A 171 4.73 7.77 -6.25
N ALA A 172 3.84 8.54 -5.63
CA ALA A 172 3.18 9.66 -6.30
C ALA A 172 2.96 10.82 -5.31
N PRO A 173 4.02 11.55 -4.90
CA PRO A 173 3.95 12.57 -3.85
C PRO A 173 2.93 13.68 -4.17
N SER A 174 2.87 14.11 -5.43
CA SER A 174 1.96 15.14 -5.90
C SER A 174 0.50 14.70 -5.88
N VAL A 175 0.21 13.44 -6.22
CA VAL A 175 -1.15 12.87 -6.19
C VAL A 175 -1.59 12.63 -4.75
N PHE A 176 -0.67 12.13 -3.91
CA PHE A 176 -0.91 11.92 -2.48
C PHE A 176 -1.30 13.23 -1.79
N LEU A 177 -0.55 14.30 -2.05
CA LEU A 177 -0.80 15.61 -1.45
C LEU A 177 -1.93 16.40 -2.13
N ALA A 178 -2.33 16.05 -3.34
CA ALA A 178 -3.60 16.52 -3.90
C ALA A 178 -4.81 15.87 -3.20
N ALA A 179 -4.63 14.66 -2.66
CA ALA A 179 -5.67 13.95 -1.91
C ALA A 179 -5.73 14.34 -0.42
N VAL A 180 -4.63 14.86 0.15
CA VAL A 180 -4.60 15.45 1.50
C VAL A 180 -4.91 16.95 1.37
N PRO A 181 -5.97 17.48 2.02
CA PRO A 181 -6.24 18.91 1.93
C PRO A 181 -5.04 19.69 2.47
N SER A 182 -4.57 20.70 1.73
CA SER A 182 -3.31 21.42 2.02
C SER A 182 -3.21 21.97 3.44
N ALA A 183 -4.34 22.33 4.05
CA ALA A 183 -4.44 22.77 5.44
C ALA A 183 -4.03 21.69 6.47
N HIS A 184 -4.09 20.41 6.12
CA HIS A 184 -3.80 19.28 7.00
C HIS A 184 -2.40 18.71 6.81
N THR A 185 -1.65 19.14 5.80
CA THR A 185 -0.29 18.66 5.53
C THR A 185 0.69 18.80 6.71
N PRO A 186 0.68 19.91 7.49
CA PRO A 186 1.53 20.01 8.68
C PRO A 186 1.18 18.95 9.74
N SER A 187 -0.12 18.76 10.00
CA SER A 187 -0.59 17.73 10.93
C SER A 187 -0.22 16.33 10.45
N PHE A 188 -0.25 16.09 9.14
CA PHE A 188 0.17 14.82 8.55
C PHE A 188 1.63 14.52 8.84
N LEU A 189 2.47 15.51 8.60
CA LEU A 189 3.89 15.40 8.87
C LEU A 189 4.16 15.16 10.36
N ASP A 190 3.46 15.88 11.23
CA ASP A 190 3.56 15.70 12.70
C ASP A 190 3.14 14.30 13.13
N THR A 191 2.03 13.77 12.61
CA THR A 191 1.57 12.41 12.93
C THR A 191 2.56 11.35 12.42
N MET A 192 3.07 11.48 11.20
CA MET A 192 4.06 10.55 10.66
C MET A 192 5.36 10.55 11.46
N LEU A 193 5.86 11.74 11.85
CA LEU A 193 7.05 11.88 12.69
C LEU A 193 6.82 11.30 14.08
N HIS A 194 5.69 11.61 14.72
CA HIS A 194 5.35 11.07 16.03
C HIS A 194 5.28 9.54 16.00
N LEU A 195 4.60 8.95 15.01
CA LEU A 195 4.51 7.51 14.86
C LEU A 195 5.86 6.88 14.51
N PHE A 196 6.66 7.54 13.69
CA PHE A 196 8.02 7.09 13.42
C PHE A 196 8.82 6.96 14.72
N PHE A 197 8.92 8.00 15.54
CA PHE A 197 9.69 7.94 16.78
C PHE A 197 9.07 7.06 17.86
N SER A 198 7.75 6.88 17.85
CA SER A 198 7.06 6.07 18.88
C SER A 198 7.18 4.56 18.65
N ILE A 199 7.05 4.10 17.39
CA ILE A 199 6.85 2.67 17.10
C ILE A 199 7.81 2.08 16.06
N SER A 200 8.59 2.89 15.35
CA SER A 200 9.43 2.37 14.26
C SER A 200 10.53 1.40 14.74
N PHE A 201 11.12 1.65 15.91
CA PHE A 201 12.17 0.81 16.45
C PHE A 201 11.66 -0.31 17.37
N SER A 202 10.39 -0.28 17.79
CA SER A 202 9.78 -1.31 18.63
C SER A 202 8.98 -2.36 17.83
N ALA A 203 8.23 -1.94 16.82
CA ALA A 203 7.24 -2.79 16.14
C ALA A 203 7.40 -2.84 14.61
N VAL A 204 8.36 -2.11 14.05
CA VAL A 204 8.54 -2.01 12.60
C VAL A 204 9.88 -2.63 12.19
N GLY A 205 9.82 -3.60 11.27
CA GLY A 205 11.01 -4.22 10.69
C GLY A 205 11.84 -3.24 9.84
N PRO A 206 13.14 -3.51 9.62
CA PRO A 206 14.08 -2.60 8.94
C PRO A 206 13.61 -2.15 7.54
N ALA A 207 13.03 -3.07 6.77
CA ALA A 207 12.46 -2.81 5.46
C ALA A 207 11.38 -1.71 5.48
N ARG A 208 10.43 -1.81 6.43
CA ARG A 208 9.35 -0.84 6.58
C ARG A 208 9.86 0.48 7.15
N ARG A 209 10.81 0.45 8.09
CA ARG A 209 11.48 1.67 8.58
C ARG A 209 12.12 2.47 7.44
N ARG A 210 12.83 1.80 6.53
CA ARG A 210 13.41 2.40 5.32
C ARG A 210 12.37 3.06 4.43
N MET A 211 11.24 2.39 4.22
CA MET A 211 10.11 2.95 3.47
C MET A 211 9.54 4.20 4.14
N TRP A 212 9.38 4.20 5.47
CA TRP A 212 8.87 5.35 6.20
C TRP A 212 9.83 6.54 6.10
N ALA A 213 11.13 6.32 6.31
CA ALA A 213 12.14 7.37 6.16
C ALA A 213 12.18 7.95 4.73
N ALA A 214 12.16 7.09 3.70
CA ALA A 214 12.10 7.54 2.31
C ALA A 214 10.82 8.35 2.02
N SER A 215 9.69 7.96 2.63
CA SER A 215 8.44 8.68 2.49
C SER A 215 8.49 10.07 3.13
N LEU A 216 9.17 10.22 4.27
CA LEU A 216 9.42 11.51 4.91
C LEU A 216 10.26 12.43 4.01
N CYS A 217 11.27 11.91 3.31
CA CYS A 217 12.03 12.66 2.31
C CYS A 217 11.13 13.23 1.19
N SER A 218 10.06 12.52 0.81
CA SER A 218 9.18 12.98 -0.26
C SER A 218 8.44 14.28 0.07
N PHE A 219 8.24 14.59 1.36
CA PHE A 219 7.56 15.82 1.78
C PHE A 219 8.41 17.08 1.62
N LEU A 220 9.75 16.94 1.63
CA LEU A 220 10.71 18.05 1.52
C LEU A 220 10.49 18.90 0.25
N SER A 221 9.93 18.32 -0.80
CA SER A 221 9.66 19.02 -2.06
C SER A 221 8.19 19.33 -2.32
N VAL A 222 7.31 19.25 -1.31
CA VAL A 222 5.87 19.43 -1.56
C VAL A 222 5.15 20.35 -0.57
N SER A 223 5.64 20.55 0.65
CA SER A 223 5.01 21.47 1.60
C SER A 223 6.01 22.37 2.31
N PRO A 224 5.77 23.69 2.44
CA PRO A 224 6.64 24.58 3.20
C PRO A 224 6.66 24.24 4.70
N ALA A 225 5.66 23.49 5.20
CA ALA A 225 5.58 23.04 6.59
C ALA A 225 6.78 22.18 7.01
N VAL A 226 7.54 21.63 6.06
CA VAL A 226 8.76 20.87 6.31
C VAL A 226 9.88 21.72 6.91
N LEU A 227 9.91 23.03 6.65
CA LEU A 227 10.96 23.90 7.15
C LEU A 227 10.93 23.98 8.69
N ASP A 228 9.75 23.97 9.30
CA ASP A 228 9.61 23.98 10.76
C ASP A 228 9.98 22.64 11.41
N ARG A 229 10.00 21.56 10.62
CA ARG A 229 10.20 20.16 11.08
C ARG A 229 11.46 19.53 10.50
N MET A 230 12.33 20.34 9.90
CA MET A 230 13.52 19.88 9.20
C MET A 230 14.42 19.04 10.10
N GLY A 231 14.65 19.50 11.34
CA GLY A 231 15.45 18.76 12.32
C GLY A 231 14.92 17.35 12.57
N LEU A 232 13.64 17.22 12.90
CA LEU A 232 13.00 15.92 13.18
C LEU A 232 12.97 15.01 11.95
N LEU A 233 12.75 15.57 10.75
CA LEU A 233 12.79 14.81 9.50
C LEU A 233 14.17 14.22 9.25
N LEU A 234 15.20 15.07 9.34
CA LEU A 234 16.57 14.67 9.11
C LEU A 234 17.06 13.69 10.17
N GLU A 235 16.68 13.88 11.43
CA GLU A 235 16.96 12.94 12.52
C GLU A 235 16.39 11.55 12.22
N ALA A 236 15.10 11.48 11.85
CA ALA A 236 14.45 10.21 11.51
C ALA A 236 15.18 9.47 10.37
N ILE A 237 15.63 10.21 9.36
CA ILE A 237 16.34 9.62 8.21
C ILE A 237 17.75 9.17 8.61
N VAL A 238 18.49 9.99 9.37
CA VAL A 238 19.83 9.64 9.87
C VAL A 238 19.79 8.42 10.79
N GLN A 239 18.77 8.30 11.65
CA GLN A 239 18.59 7.11 12.50
C GLN A 239 18.44 5.83 11.66
N VAL A 240 17.75 5.88 10.51
CA VAL A 240 17.63 4.73 9.61
C VAL A 240 18.92 4.47 8.83
N LEU A 241 19.67 5.51 8.47
CA LEU A 241 20.95 5.38 7.77
C LEU A 241 22.08 4.87 8.67
N GLY A 242 22.04 5.18 9.97
CA GLY A 242 23.00 4.70 10.97
C GLY A 242 22.72 3.28 11.47
N ASP A 243 21.53 2.74 11.16
CA ASP A 243 21.17 1.36 11.47
C ASP A 243 21.71 0.39 10.40
N ASP A 244 23.05 0.31 10.32
CA ASP A 244 23.83 -0.53 9.39
C ASP A 244 23.71 -2.05 9.70
N THR A 245 22.91 -2.44 10.70
CA THR A 245 22.84 -3.82 11.20
C THR A 245 21.91 -4.75 10.42
N SER A 246 21.22 -4.26 9.39
CA SER A 246 20.27 -5.09 8.62
C SER A 246 20.79 -5.40 7.22
N PRO A 247 21.43 -6.58 7.02
CA PRO A 247 21.71 -7.12 5.70
C PRO A 247 20.39 -7.56 5.06
N LEU A 248 19.60 -6.59 4.58
CA LEU A 248 18.51 -6.85 3.64
C LEU A 248 19.05 -7.25 2.24
N ASP A 249 20.37 -7.34 2.07
CA ASP A 249 20.99 -7.82 0.84
C ASP A 249 21.03 -9.36 0.74
N VAL A 250 20.66 -10.15 1.77
CA VAL A 250 20.76 -11.64 1.67
C VAL A 250 19.63 -12.49 2.30
N HIS A 251 18.85 -12.10 3.32
CA HIS A 251 17.93 -13.06 3.98
C HIS A 251 16.51 -12.56 4.28
N ASP A 252 15.72 -12.31 3.24
CA ASP A 252 14.25 -12.52 3.28
C ASP A 252 13.87 -13.67 2.29
N ALA A 253 14.79 -14.62 2.11
CA ALA A 253 14.63 -15.82 1.29
C ALA A 253 14.30 -17.08 2.10
N ASP A 254 14.10 -16.97 3.42
CA ASP A 254 13.94 -18.15 4.30
C ASP A 254 12.48 -18.53 4.61
N ASP A 255 11.51 -17.97 3.86
CA ASP A 255 10.21 -18.62 3.63
C ASP A 255 10.12 -19.22 2.20
N ALA A 256 11.26 -19.43 1.55
CA ALA A 256 11.35 -20.23 0.33
C ALA A 256 11.47 -21.72 0.69
N ASP A 257 10.37 -22.29 1.19
CA ASP A 257 10.15 -23.72 1.07
C ASP A 257 9.99 -24.03 -0.44
N ASP A 258 11.08 -24.57 -0.99
CA ASP A 258 11.22 -25.48 -2.11
C ASP A 258 10.57 -25.16 -3.50
N VAL A 259 11.42 -25.13 -4.54
CA VAL A 259 11.12 -25.40 -5.97
C VAL A 259 10.39 -24.34 -6.84
N SER A 260 10.07 -23.13 -6.36
CA SER A 260 9.30 -22.15 -7.19
C SER A 260 10.11 -21.04 -7.91
N VAL A 261 11.41 -21.22 -8.15
CA VAL A 261 12.31 -20.20 -8.76
C VAL A 261 12.05 -19.89 -10.26
N ARG A 262 10.98 -20.39 -10.90
CA ARG A 262 10.63 -20.00 -12.29
C ARG A 262 9.12 -19.91 -12.51
N ARG A 263 8.55 -18.70 -12.33
CA ARG A 263 7.40 -18.09 -13.05
C ARG A 263 6.93 -16.86 -12.25
N ARG A 264 7.26 -15.65 -12.72
CA ARG A 264 6.95 -14.40 -12.02
C ARG A 264 5.65 -13.82 -12.58
N SER A 265 4.54 -14.02 -11.87
CA SER A 265 3.23 -13.42 -12.24
C SER A 265 3.33 -11.91 -12.41
N LEU A 266 2.62 -11.33 -13.38
CA LEU A 266 2.49 -9.88 -13.56
C LEU A 266 2.10 -9.13 -12.26
N LEU A 267 1.30 -9.77 -11.40
CA LEU A 267 1.01 -9.30 -10.05
C LEU A 267 2.25 -9.29 -9.16
N LEU A 268 3.06 -10.35 -9.16
CA LEU A 268 4.32 -10.38 -8.43
C LEU A 268 5.30 -9.34 -8.99
N VAL A 269 5.39 -9.13 -10.30
CA VAL A 269 6.24 -8.09 -10.92
C VAL A 269 5.78 -6.67 -10.53
N ARG A 270 4.47 -6.42 -10.47
CA ARG A 270 3.92 -5.13 -10.00
C ARG A 270 4.01 -4.99 -8.47
N LYS A 271 3.88 -6.07 -7.70
CA LYS A 271 4.09 -6.12 -6.24
C LYS A 271 5.57 -5.99 -5.86
N THR A 272 6.51 -6.50 -6.66
CA THR A 272 7.96 -6.29 -6.48
C THR A 272 8.39 -4.85 -6.71
N LYS A 273 7.50 -3.96 -7.18
CA LYS A 273 7.72 -2.50 -7.09
C LYS A 273 7.44 -1.95 -5.68
N LEU A 274 7.07 -2.79 -4.70
CA LEU A 274 7.05 -2.47 -3.26
C LEU A 274 8.36 -2.90 -2.56
N VAL A 275 9.44 -3.21 -3.31
CA VAL A 275 10.74 -3.48 -2.69
C VAL A 275 11.12 -2.29 -1.80
N PRO A 276 11.45 -2.54 -0.53
CA PRO A 276 11.90 -1.50 0.39
C PRO A 276 13.05 -0.71 -0.22
N PRO A 277 13.07 0.63 -0.10
CA PRO A 277 14.17 1.42 -0.61
C PRO A 277 15.48 0.97 0.05
N THR A 278 16.53 0.79 -0.75
CA THR A 278 17.87 0.48 -0.24
C THR A 278 18.43 1.70 0.49
N LEU A 279 19.38 1.49 1.41
CA LEU A 279 20.04 2.61 2.10
C LEU A 279 20.70 3.56 1.09
N SER A 280 21.34 3.02 0.06
CA SER A 280 21.93 3.80 -1.04
C SER A 280 20.90 4.66 -1.78
N TYR A 281 19.70 4.11 -2.04
CA TYR A 281 18.61 4.87 -2.62
C TYR A 281 18.17 6.00 -1.70
N ILE A 282 18.02 5.74 -0.39
CA ILE A 282 17.61 6.77 0.58
C ILE A 282 18.61 7.92 0.62
N LYS A 283 19.91 7.63 0.63
CA LYS A 283 20.98 8.66 0.59
C LYS A 283 20.84 9.56 -0.65
N GLN A 284 20.79 8.94 -1.83
CA GLN A 284 20.66 9.68 -3.10
C GLN A 284 19.35 10.47 -3.16
N TYR A 285 18.26 9.87 -2.70
CA TYR A 285 16.94 10.50 -2.69
C TYR A 285 16.89 11.68 -1.73
N LEU A 286 17.45 11.57 -0.52
CA LEU A 286 17.55 12.66 0.45
C LEU A 286 18.28 13.86 -0.14
N CYS A 287 19.49 13.65 -0.69
CA CYS A 287 20.28 14.73 -1.27
C CYS A 287 19.53 15.42 -2.42
N ALA A 288 18.87 14.64 -3.29
CA ALA A 288 18.04 15.19 -4.36
C ALA A 288 16.85 16.01 -3.83
N GLN A 289 16.22 15.57 -2.73
CA GLN A 289 15.07 16.26 -2.13
C GLN A 289 15.48 17.54 -1.39
N LEU A 290 16.62 17.55 -0.67
CA LEU A 290 17.17 18.75 -0.04
C LEU A 290 17.53 19.82 -1.07
N ASN A 291 18.16 19.42 -2.18
CA ASN A 291 18.47 20.33 -3.27
C ASN A 291 17.19 20.95 -3.86
N LYS A 292 16.14 20.15 -4.07
CA LYS A 292 14.83 20.65 -4.53
C LYS A 292 14.16 21.57 -3.52
N CYS A 293 14.22 21.23 -2.23
CA CYS A 293 13.68 22.03 -1.13
C CYS A 293 14.32 23.43 -1.12
N SER A 294 15.66 23.50 -1.19
CA SER A 294 16.42 24.74 -1.25
C SER A 294 16.06 25.58 -2.49
N GLN A 295 15.92 24.95 -3.65
CA GLN A 295 15.51 25.64 -4.89
C GLN A 295 14.09 26.19 -4.83
N MET A 296 13.17 25.47 -4.21
CA MET A 296 11.75 25.79 -4.24
C MET A 296 11.31 26.80 -3.17
N TYR A 297 11.88 26.72 -1.96
CA TYR A 297 11.56 27.65 -0.87
C TYR A 297 12.58 28.79 -0.72
N GLY A 298 13.64 28.76 -1.53
CA GLY A 298 14.70 29.75 -1.52
C GLY A 298 15.80 29.42 -0.51
N PRO A 299 17.05 29.84 -0.79
CA PRO A 299 18.21 29.48 0.02
C PRO A 299 18.15 30.08 1.42
N GLU A 300 17.53 31.25 1.59
CA GLU A 300 17.48 31.95 2.88
C GLU A 300 16.61 31.19 3.91
N ALA A 301 15.36 30.85 3.55
CA ALA A 301 14.46 30.08 4.41
C ALA A 301 14.99 28.66 4.67
N PHE A 302 15.59 28.03 3.66
CA PHE A 302 16.25 26.74 3.80
C PHE A 302 17.43 26.81 4.78
N ASN A 303 18.32 27.79 4.65
CA ASN A 303 19.48 27.94 5.53
C ASN A 303 19.07 28.27 6.97
N GLN A 304 18.03 29.09 7.17
CA GLN A 304 17.49 29.36 8.50
C GLN A 304 16.96 28.08 9.16
N SER A 305 16.22 27.27 8.41
CA SER A 305 15.72 25.97 8.89
C SER A 305 16.87 25.00 9.18
N MET A 306 17.86 24.88 8.29
CA MET A 306 19.04 24.04 8.49
C MET A 306 19.90 24.46 9.68
N ALA A 307 19.94 25.75 10.02
CA ALA A 307 20.68 26.24 11.19
C ALA A 307 20.07 25.78 12.53
N LEU A 308 18.81 25.35 12.53
CA LEU A 308 18.13 24.79 13.71
C LEU A 308 18.32 23.27 13.85
N VAL A 309 18.92 22.62 12.84
CA VAL A 309 19.20 21.19 12.86
C VAL A 309 20.43 20.93 13.72
N GLU A 310 20.41 19.83 14.49
CA GLU A 310 21.55 19.45 15.31
C GLU A 310 22.81 19.23 14.47
N ALA A 311 23.95 19.75 14.92
CA ALA A 311 25.21 19.69 14.17
C ALA A 311 25.62 18.26 13.81
N SER A 312 25.42 17.30 14.71
CA SER A 312 25.70 15.87 14.49
C SER A 312 24.93 15.29 13.29
N ILE A 313 23.68 15.70 13.11
CA ILE A 313 22.80 15.30 12.00
C ILE A 313 23.29 15.96 10.71
N VAL A 314 23.64 17.26 10.77
CA VAL A 314 24.16 18.00 9.62
C VAL A 314 25.47 17.39 9.12
N ASP A 315 26.40 17.09 10.01
CA ASP A 315 27.69 16.48 9.69
C ASP A 315 27.49 15.11 9.03
N THR A 316 26.55 14.32 9.54
CA THR A 316 26.22 13.01 8.97
C THR A 316 25.67 13.15 7.55
N ILE A 317 24.80 14.12 7.30
CA ILE A 317 24.22 14.36 5.97
C ILE A 317 25.26 14.90 4.98
N GLN A 318 26.17 15.76 5.43
CA GLN A 318 27.27 16.27 4.61
C GLN A 318 28.27 15.17 4.23
N ALA A 319 28.32 14.08 5.00
CA ALA A 319 29.16 12.91 4.73
C ALA A 319 28.50 11.85 3.84
N LEU A 320 27.22 12.01 3.44
CA LEU A 320 26.50 11.10 2.54
C LEU A 320 26.90 11.26 1.07
#